data_AF-A0A8H5D2N0-F1
#
_entry.id   AF-A0A8H5D2N0-F1
#
_cell.length_a   1.000
_cell.length_b   1.000
_cell.length_c   1.000
_cell.angle_alpha   90.00
_cell.angle_beta   90.00
_cell.angle_gamma   90.00
#
_symmetry.space_group_name_H-M   'P 1'
#
loop_
_entity.id
_entity.type
_entity.pdbx_description
1 polymer ?
#
loop_
_entity_poly.entity_id
_entity_poly.type
_entity_poly.pdbx_seq_one_letter_code
_entity_poly.pdbx_strand_id
1 'polypeptide(L)'
;MSTDLQWLLLRQNNSHIVKRVPEGPVFSKEPGNLRNLHSHKYSGLANSKTIDISESNGSINIVTRKSKASPHAVASAHSTSPVRPRSGGRRALGVAAGVAKRGYRPDLRTGRINPAAPCRYRTSFDAPREGTDSLAHTHFLPGMKLSTHPTHFYPLSVSVNTNADTSLRQAALARVSALLAAHREPKPTPPRKARGKKAKAAASS
;
A
#
# COMPACT_ATOMS: atom_id res chain seq x y z
N MET A 1 -27.99 -13.14 -1.34
CA MET A 1 -27.98 -12.28 -0.14
C MET A 1 -27.12 -11.05 -0.39
N SER A 2 -27.59 -9.87 0.00
CA SER A 2 -26.84 -8.63 -0.12
C SER A 2 -25.74 -8.54 0.95
N THR A 3 -24.62 -7.92 0.61
CA THR A 3 -23.45 -7.78 1.49
C THR A 3 -23.72 -6.84 2.67
N ASP A 4 -24.58 -5.83 2.47
CA ASP A 4 -24.87 -4.81 3.48
C ASP A 4 -25.78 -5.36 4.57
N LEU A 5 -26.80 -6.14 4.19
CA LEU A 5 -27.67 -6.83 5.15
C LEU A 5 -26.85 -7.78 6.02
N GLN A 6 -25.97 -8.57 5.40
CA GLN A 6 -25.12 -9.50 6.13
C GLN A 6 -24.24 -8.78 7.17
N TRP A 7 -23.78 -7.56 6.85
CA TRP A 7 -23.05 -6.72 7.80
C TRP A 7 -23.90 -6.17 8.94
N LEU A 8 -25.13 -5.72 8.65
CA LEU A 8 -26.04 -5.23 9.70
C LEU A 8 -26.30 -6.31 10.75
N LEU A 9 -26.36 -7.58 10.35
CA LEU A 9 -26.47 -8.71 11.26
C LEU A 9 -25.17 -8.99 12.03
N LEU A 10 -24.02 -8.95 11.35
CA LEU A 10 -22.72 -9.30 11.94
C LEU A 10 -22.10 -8.21 12.82
N ARG A 11 -22.46 -6.93 12.65
CA ARG A 11 -21.74 -5.81 13.28
C ARG A 11 -21.75 -5.84 14.81
N GLN A 12 -22.81 -6.37 15.42
CA GLN A 12 -22.99 -6.39 16.89
C GLN A 12 -22.78 -7.77 17.50
N ASN A 13 -23.17 -8.84 16.78
CA ASN A 13 -23.40 -10.17 17.37
C ASN A 13 -22.49 -11.26 16.77
N ASN A 14 -21.27 -10.92 16.35
CA ASN A 14 -20.33 -11.87 15.76
C ASN A 14 -19.31 -12.38 16.80
N SER A 15 -19.10 -13.70 16.86
CA SER A 15 -18.15 -14.36 17.78
C SER A 15 -16.69 -14.02 17.52
N HIS A 16 -16.36 -13.55 16.32
CA HIS A 16 -15.00 -13.15 15.96
C HIS A 16 -14.60 -11.76 16.48
N ILE A 17 -15.54 -11.01 17.07
CA ILE A 17 -15.30 -9.66 17.59
C ILE A 17 -14.47 -9.75 18.87
N VAL A 18 -13.41 -8.94 18.94
CA VAL A 18 -12.53 -8.83 20.10
C VAL A 18 -12.51 -7.37 20.58
N LYS A 19 -13.21 -7.12 21.69
CA LYS A 19 -13.25 -5.81 22.38
C LYS A 19 -12.31 -5.89 23.57
N ARG A 20 -11.08 -5.36 23.43
CA ARG A 20 -10.11 -5.32 24.53
C ARG A 20 -9.99 -3.94 25.18
N VAL A 21 -10.07 -2.89 24.37
CA VAL A 21 -9.91 -1.51 24.81
C VAL A 21 -11.28 -0.84 24.76
N PRO A 22 -11.76 -0.22 25.86
CA PRO A 22 -13.07 0.42 25.89
C PRO A 22 -13.19 1.57 24.87
N GLU A 23 -12.13 2.39 24.74
CA GLU A 23 -12.08 3.54 23.82
C GLU A 23 -11.27 3.27 22.54
N GLY A 24 -11.00 1.99 22.23
CA GLY A 24 -10.10 1.60 21.15
C GLY A 24 -10.79 1.04 19.92
N PRO A 25 -10.05 0.88 18.81
CA PRO A 25 -10.57 0.21 17.62
C PRO A 25 -10.98 -1.23 17.95
N VAL A 26 -12.16 -1.62 17.45
CA VAL A 26 -12.66 -2.98 17.60
C VAL A 26 -11.98 -3.89 16.59
N PHE A 27 -11.41 -4.99 17.07
CA PHE A 27 -10.71 -5.96 16.23
C PHE A 27 -11.60 -7.16 15.91
N SER A 28 -11.32 -7.82 14.79
CA SER A 28 -11.97 -9.05 14.34
C SER A 28 -10.91 -10.10 13.98
N LYS A 29 -11.17 -11.36 14.36
CA LYS A 29 -10.34 -12.52 14.05
C LYS A 29 -10.87 -13.37 12.87
N GLU A 30 -11.85 -12.86 12.13
CA GLU A 30 -12.44 -13.60 11.00
C GLU A 30 -11.40 -13.87 9.88
N PRO A 31 -11.50 -15.02 9.18
CA PRO A 31 -10.67 -15.29 8.00
C PRO A 31 -10.98 -14.30 6.88
N GLY A 32 -9.98 -13.94 6.07
CA GLY A 32 -10.17 -13.01 4.95
C GLY A 32 -10.14 -11.52 5.32
N ASN A 33 -9.84 -11.19 6.59
CA ASN A 33 -9.66 -9.83 7.07
C ASN A 33 -8.17 -9.46 7.17
N LEU A 34 -7.66 -8.72 6.18
CA LEU A 34 -6.24 -8.38 6.09
C LEU A 34 -5.74 -7.49 7.23
N ARG A 35 -6.60 -6.61 7.77
CA ARG A 35 -6.23 -5.60 8.79
C ARG A 35 -6.67 -5.97 10.20
N ASN A 36 -7.40 -7.08 10.37
CA ASN A 36 -8.06 -7.45 11.62
C ASN A 36 -8.98 -6.38 12.23
N LEU A 37 -9.46 -5.43 11.42
CA LEU A 37 -10.38 -4.39 11.88
C LEU A 37 -11.82 -4.85 11.71
N HIS A 38 -12.65 -4.64 12.72
CA HIS A 38 -14.09 -4.91 12.63
C HIS A 38 -14.79 -3.83 11.83
N SER A 39 -14.76 -3.95 10.50
CA SER A 39 -15.35 -3.00 9.56
C SER A 39 -15.84 -3.74 8.31
N HIS A 40 -16.98 -3.32 7.77
CA HIS A 40 -17.61 -3.93 6.60
C HIS A 40 -16.64 -4.11 5.43
N LYS A 41 -15.83 -3.07 5.17
CA LYS A 41 -14.85 -3.03 4.08
C LYS A 41 -13.86 -4.20 4.15
N TYR A 42 -13.44 -4.60 5.35
CA TYR A 42 -12.42 -5.63 5.56
C TYR A 42 -12.99 -6.98 5.96
N SER A 43 -14.31 -7.12 6.15
CA SER A 43 -14.92 -8.38 6.57
C SER A 43 -14.78 -9.47 5.50
N GLY A 44 -14.41 -10.67 5.93
CA GLY A 44 -14.35 -11.85 5.07
C GLY A 44 -15.67 -12.62 4.97
N LEU A 45 -16.59 -12.40 5.91
CA LEU A 45 -17.87 -13.10 5.93
C LEU A 45 -18.95 -12.40 5.11
N ALA A 46 -18.97 -11.06 5.15
CA ALA A 46 -19.99 -10.27 4.46
C ALA A 46 -19.69 -10.02 2.98
N ASN A 47 -18.42 -10.05 2.57
CA ASN A 47 -18.01 -9.66 1.22
C ASN A 47 -18.00 -10.85 0.25
N SER A 48 -18.45 -10.61 -0.98
CA SER A 48 -18.47 -11.63 -2.03
C SER A 48 -17.07 -12.03 -2.52
N LYS A 49 -16.14 -11.07 -2.53
CA LYS A 49 -14.72 -11.25 -2.87
C LYS A 49 -13.87 -11.06 -1.63
N THR A 50 -12.99 -12.01 -1.35
CA THR A 50 -12.15 -11.99 -0.15
C THR A 50 -10.75 -12.49 -0.46
N ILE A 51 -9.80 -12.00 0.32
CA ILE A 51 -8.39 -12.37 0.26
C ILE A 51 -8.00 -12.75 1.68
N ASP A 52 -7.78 -14.03 1.91
CA ASP A 52 -7.21 -14.54 3.15
C ASP A 52 -5.73 -14.85 2.96
N ILE A 53 -4.95 -14.50 3.96
CA ILE A 53 -3.51 -14.78 4.01
C ILE A 53 -3.27 -15.43 5.36
N SER A 54 -3.07 -16.72 5.29
CA SER A 54 -2.87 -17.59 6.44
C SER A 54 -1.62 -18.43 6.23
N GLU A 55 -1.11 -18.98 7.32
CA GLU A 55 0.00 -19.90 7.31
C GLU A 55 -0.52 -21.31 7.60
N SER A 56 0.00 -22.30 6.88
CA SER A 56 -0.28 -23.71 7.13
C SER A 56 1.00 -24.50 6.95
N ASN A 57 1.46 -25.19 7.99
CA ASN A 57 2.62 -26.08 7.96
C ASN A 57 3.89 -25.40 7.38
N GLY A 58 4.14 -24.14 7.75
CA GLY A 58 5.25 -23.33 7.23
C GLY A 58 5.10 -22.84 5.79
N SER A 59 3.99 -23.15 5.12
CA SER A 59 3.62 -22.62 3.81
C SER A 59 2.65 -21.45 3.98
N ILE A 60 2.87 -20.39 3.21
CA ILE A 60 1.98 -19.23 3.22
C ILE A 60 0.88 -19.48 2.19
N ASN A 61 -0.36 -19.58 2.63
CA ASN A 61 -1.52 -19.78 1.79
C ASN A 61 -2.20 -18.44 1.52
N ILE A 62 -2.26 -18.07 0.24
CA ILE A 62 -3.04 -16.93 -0.22
C ILE A 62 -4.33 -17.49 -0.80
N VAL A 63 -5.41 -17.39 -0.06
CA VAL A 63 -6.72 -17.91 -0.44
C VAL A 63 -7.56 -16.77 -0.96
N THR A 64 -8.12 -16.94 -2.15
CA THR A 64 -9.07 -15.99 -2.73
C THR A 64 -10.40 -16.67 -2.99
N ARG A 65 -11.51 -15.93 -2.90
CA ARG A 65 -12.82 -16.46 -3.29
C ARG A 65 -13.00 -16.36 -4.81
N LYS A 66 -13.50 -17.40 -5.46
CA LYS A 66 -13.78 -17.35 -6.90
C LYS A 66 -14.94 -16.39 -7.14
N SER A 67 -14.77 -15.45 -8.07
CA SER A 67 -15.79 -14.45 -8.38
C SER A 67 -17.10 -15.05 -8.90
N LYS A 68 -17.02 -16.22 -9.56
CA LYS A 68 -18.15 -16.95 -10.14
C LYS A 68 -18.66 -18.10 -9.25
N ALA A 69 -18.16 -18.25 -8.03
CA ALA A 69 -18.67 -19.29 -7.14
C ALA A 69 -20.06 -18.94 -6.62
N SER A 70 -20.88 -19.98 -6.41
CA SER A 70 -22.17 -19.82 -5.75
C SER A 70 -22.01 -19.20 -4.36
N PRO A 71 -22.92 -18.31 -3.93
CA PRO A 71 -22.95 -17.79 -2.57
C PRO A 71 -22.96 -18.87 -1.49
N HIS A 72 -23.59 -20.02 -1.78
CA HIS A 72 -23.75 -21.14 -0.85
C HIS A 72 -22.58 -22.13 -0.88
N ALA A 73 -21.69 -22.01 -1.86
CA ALA A 73 -20.50 -22.84 -1.93
C ALA A 73 -19.49 -22.38 -0.87
N VAL A 74 -19.07 -23.32 -0.02
CA VAL A 74 -18.11 -23.06 1.06
C VAL A 74 -16.70 -23.45 0.60
N ALA A 75 -16.34 -24.74 0.63
CA ALA A 75 -14.99 -25.20 0.30
C ALA A 75 -14.62 -24.97 -1.18
N SER A 76 -15.51 -25.31 -2.11
CA SER A 76 -15.27 -25.21 -3.55
C SER A 76 -15.19 -23.77 -4.07
N ALA A 77 -15.70 -22.80 -3.30
CA ALA A 77 -15.68 -21.39 -3.63
C ALA A 77 -14.28 -20.77 -3.51
N HIS A 78 -13.37 -21.38 -2.77
CA HIS A 78 -12.04 -20.84 -2.55
C HIS A 78 -11.01 -21.41 -3.53
N SER A 79 -10.01 -20.57 -3.84
CA SER A 79 -8.84 -20.92 -4.64
C SER A 79 -7.61 -20.57 -3.84
N THR A 80 -6.83 -21.59 -3.49
CA THR A 80 -5.61 -21.44 -2.70
C THR A 80 -4.41 -21.33 -3.63
N SER A 81 -3.60 -20.29 -3.43
CA SER A 81 -2.29 -20.12 -4.07
C SER A 81 -1.21 -20.34 -3.01
N PRO A 82 -0.72 -21.56 -2.82
CA PRO A 82 0.28 -21.86 -1.79
C PRO A 82 1.65 -21.33 -2.21
N VAL A 83 2.35 -20.72 -1.25
CA VAL A 83 3.76 -20.36 -1.37
C VAL A 83 4.57 -21.38 -0.59
N ARG A 84 5.43 -22.12 -1.31
CA ARG A 84 6.25 -23.17 -0.68
C ARG A 84 7.14 -22.56 0.41
N PRO A 85 7.38 -23.23 1.55
CA PRO A 85 8.15 -22.70 2.69
C PRO A 85 9.53 -22.15 2.29
N ARG A 86 10.21 -22.83 1.36
CA ARG A 86 11.55 -22.45 0.88
C ARG A 86 11.57 -21.40 -0.25
N SER A 87 10.41 -20.84 -0.61
CA SER A 87 10.28 -19.90 -1.75
C SER A 87 10.94 -18.54 -1.53
N GLY A 88 11.38 -18.24 -0.30
CA GLY A 88 11.95 -16.95 0.07
C GLY A 88 10.90 -15.83 0.16
N GLY A 89 11.16 -14.83 1.01
CA GLY A 89 10.19 -13.77 1.31
C GLY A 89 9.79 -12.93 0.10
N ARG A 90 10.73 -12.68 -0.84
CA ARG A 90 10.47 -11.90 -2.06
C ARG A 90 9.38 -12.53 -2.93
N ARG A 91 9.36 -13.87 -3.03
CA ARG A 91 8.34 -14.60 -3.78
C ARG A 91 6.98 -14.48 -3.11
N ALA A 92 6.90 -14.69 -1.79
CA ALA A 92 5.65 -14.57 -1.04
C ALA A 92 5.02 -13.18 -1.20
N LEU A 93 5.84 -12.13 -1.04
CA LEU A 93 5.43 -10.74 -1.23
C LEU A 93 5.01 -10.46 -2.68
N GLY A 94 5.71 -11.05 -3.66
CA GLY A 94 5.36 -10.95 -5.07
C GLY A 94 3.99 -11.56 -5.41
N VAL A 95 3.68 -12.75 -4.87
CA VAL A 95 2.39 -13.42 -5.09
C VAL A 95 1.25 -12.63 -4.46
N ALA A 96 1.42 -12.17 -3.21
CA ALA A 96 0.42 -11.33 -2.54
C ALA A 96 0.19 -9.99 -3.27
N ALA A 97 1.27 -9.34 -3.73
CA ALA A 97 1.15 -8.13 -4.55
C ALA A 97 0.50 -8.39 -5.91
N GLY A 98 0.64 -9.60 -6.47
CA GLY A 98 0.00 -10.01 -7.72
C GLY A 98 -1.52 -9.90 -7.68
N VAL A 99 -2.15 -10.26 -6.56
CA VAL A 99 -3.61 -10.13 -6.38
C VAL A 99 -4.05 -8.65 -6.45
N ALA A 100 -3.26 -7.74 -5.86
CA ALA A 100 -3.50 -6.31 -5.92
C ALA A 100 -3.36 -5.73 -7.34
N LYS A 101 -2.38 -6.23 -8.10
CA LYS A 101 -2.10 -5.77 -9.48
C LYS A 101 -3.19 -6.19 -10.46
N ARG A 102 -3.82 -7.35 -10.24
CA ARG A 102 -4.92 -7.85 -11.08
C ARG A 102 -6.25 -7.11 -10.88
N GLY A 103 -6.32 -6.16 -9.93
CA GLY A 103 -7.54 -5.41 -9.65
C GLY A 103 -8.66 -6.25 -9.05
N TYR A 104 -8.35 -7.36 -8.37
CA TYR A 104 -9.36 -8.29 -7.86
C TYR A 104 -10.33 -7.66 -6.84
N ARG A 105 -9.81 -6.78 -5.96
CA ARG A 105 -10.57 -5.94 -5.01
C ARG A 105 -10.10 -4.49 -5.06
N PRO A 106 -10.63 -3.68 -5.99
CA PRO A 106 -10.21 -2.30 -6.14
C PRO A 106 -10.66 -1.41 -4.98
N ASP A 107 -11.74 -1.78 -4.29
CA ASP A 107 -12.29 -1.10 -3.10
C ASP A 107 -11.29 -1.00 -1.94
N LEU A 108 -10.45 -2.02 -1.79
CA LEU A 108 -9.42 -2.07 -0.77
C LEU A 108 -8.20 -1.21 -1.12
N ARG A 109 -8.12 -0.66 -2.34
CA ARG A 109 -7.15 0.39 -2.69
C ARG A 109 -7.68 1.71 -2.15
N THR A 110 -6.85 2.43 -1.42
CA THR A 110 -7.13 3.82 -1.07
C THR A 110 -7.19 4.59 -2.38
N GLY A 111 -8.16 5.49 -2.51
CA GLY A 111 -8.43 6.20 -3.74
C GLY A 111 -7.15 6.75 -4.35
N ARG A 112 -7.07 6.62 -5.68
CA ARG A 112 -6.13 7.36 -6.50
C ARG A 112 -6.39 8.83 -6.23
N ILE A 113 -5.65 9.44 -5.30
CA ILE A 113 -5.53 10.89 -5.26
C ILE A 113 -4.79 11.20 -6.55
N ASN A 114 -5.53 11.46 -7.63
CA ASN A 114 -4.95 11.99 -8.85
C ASN A 114 -4.24 13.29 -8.43
N PRO A 115 -2.92 13.46 -8.65
CA PRO A 115 -2.29 14.77 -8.48
C PRO A 115 -2.68 15.76 -9.60
N ALA A 116 -3.87 15.60 -10.21
CA ALA A 116 -4.30 16.32 -11.40
C ALA A 116 -5.73 16.82 -11.24
N ALA A 117 -5.88 17.85 -10.42
CA ALA A 117 -6.82 18.94 -10.66
C ALA A 117 -6.35 20.13 -9.79
N PRO A 118 -5.43 20.99 -10.27
CA PRO A 118 -5.46 22.35 -9.77
C PRO A 118 -6.86 22.87 -10.05
N CYS A 119 -7.56 23.31 -9.00
CA CYS A 119 -8.72 24.17 -9.14
C CYS A 119 -8.28 25.36 -9.99
N ARG A 120 -8.53 25.31 -11.31
CA ARG A 120 -8.40 26.46 -12.18
C ARG A 120 -9.54 27.38 -11.86
N TYR A 121 -9.35 28.22 -10.85
CA TYR A 121 -10.13 29.45 -10.74
C TYR A 121 -9.79 30.26 -11.99
N ARG A 122 -10.79 30.34 -12.87
CA ARG A 122 -11.02 31.29 -13.94
C ARG A 122 -10.19 32.57 -13.82
N THR A 123 -9.35 32.83 -14.81
CA THR A 123 -9.08 34.20 -15.28
C THR A 123 -9.51 34.26 -16.74
N SER A 124 -10.81 34.47 -16.94
CA SER A 124 -11.31 35.12 -18.15
C SER A 124 -10.86 36.57 -18.07
N PHE A 125 -9.76 36.89 -18.76
CA PHE A 125 -9.44 38.24 -19.19
C PHE A 125 -8.98 38.12 -20.63
N ASP A 126 -9.96 38.04 -21.52
CA ASP A 126 -9.75 38.35 -22.94
C ASP A 126 -9.34 39.82 -23.00
N ALA A 127 -8.06 40.07 -23.24
CA ALA A 127 -7.57 41.41 -23.55
C ALA A 127 -7.80 41.66 -25.05
N PRO A 128 -8.54 42.73 -25.44
CA PRO A 128 -8.76 43.07 -26.84
C PRO A 128 -7.48 43.61 -27.48
N ARG A 129 -7.36 43.32 -28.78
CA ARG A 129 -6.22 43.62 -29.64
C ARG A 129 -6.57 44.79 -30.56
N GLU A 130 -6.21 46.00 -30.17
CA GLU A 130 -6.05 47.21 -31.01
C GLU A 130 -4.98 48.05 -30.29
N GLY A 131 -3.98 48.71 -30.87
CA GLY A 131 -3.77 49.33 -32.17
C GLY A 131 -2.98 50.64 -31.87
N THR A 132 -2.10 51.06 -32.78
CA THR A 132 -1.36 52.36 -32.83
C THR A 132 0.06 52.43 -32.25
N ASP A 133 1.00 52.50 -33.19
CA ASP A 133 1.96 53.59 -33.43
C ASP A 133 2.95 54.07 -32.34
N SER A 134 4.24 53.94 -32.68
CA SER A 134 5.19 55.06 -32.91
C SER A 134 6.59 54.87 -32.30
N LEU A 135 7.56 54.84 -33.23
CA LEU A 135 8.86 55.54 -33.21
C LEU A 135 9.72 55.55 -31.93
N ALA A 136 10.80 54.76 -31.95
CA ALA A 136 12.14 55.26 -31.61
C ALA A 136 13.24 54.38 -32.22
N HIS A 137 13.93 54.92 -33.23
CA HIS A 137 15.26 54.48 -33.65
C HIS A 137 16.31 55.00 -32.67
N THR A 138 17.27 54.18 -32.26
CA THR A 138 18.69 54.60 -32.10
C THR A 138 19.63 53.41 -32.27
N HIS A 139 20.74 53.68 -32.95
CA HIS A 139 21.79 52.75 -33.39
C HIS A 139 22.77 52.34 -32.27
N PHE A 140 23.28 51.10 -32.29
CA PHE A 140 24.72 50.80 -32.13
C PHE A 140 25.05 49.33 -32.50
N LEU A 141 25.97 49.11 -33.45
CA LEU A 141 26.71 47.85 -33.72
C LEU A 141 27.97 47.82 -32.82
N PRO A 142 28.86 46.78 -32.79
CA PRO A 142 28.84 45.42 -33.34
C PRO A 142 29.32 44.30 -32.36
N GLY A 143 29.09 43.04 -32.75
CA GLY A 143 30.08 41.94 -32.70
C GLY A 143 30.80 41.60 -31.38
N MET A 144 30.21 40.70 -30.58
CA MET A 144 30.96 39.77 -29.74
C MET A 144 30.33 38.38 -29.81
N LYS A 145 31.06 37.42 -30.37
CA LYS A 145 30.67 36.00 -30.38
C LYS A 145 30.79 35.46 -28.94
N LEU A 146 29.69 35.33 -28.21
CA LEU A 146 29.63 34.41 -27.08
C LEU A 146 29.07 33.08 -27.56
N SER A 147 29.97 32.11 -27.76
CA SER A 147 29.62 30.70 -27.77
C SER A 147 28.98 30.36 -26.44
N THR A 148 27.66 30.22 -26.45
CA THR A 148 26.90 29.64 -25.35
C THR A 148 26.43 28.29 -25.83
N HIS A 149 27.18 27.23 -25.50
CA HIS A 149 26.64 25.88 -25.58
C HIS A 149 25.57 25.76 -24.49
N PRO A 150 24.28 25.60 -24.82
CA PRO A 150 23.30 25.20 -23.81
C PRO A 150 23.63 23.75 -23.48
N THR A 151 24.30 23.53 -22.34
CA THR A 151 24.31 22.21 -21.72
C THR A 151 22.86 21.93 -21.34
N HIS A 152 22.17 21.14 -22.16
CA HIS A 152 20.91 20.52 -21.81
C HIS A 152 21.17 19.58 -20.63
N PHE A 153 21.18 20.14 -19.42
CA PHE A 153 20.90 19.40 -18.20
C PHE A 153 19.43 19.00 -18.30
N TYR A 154 19.16 17.86 -18.93
CA TYR A 154 17.91 17.15 -18.72
C TYR A 154 17.95 16.63 -17.29
N PRO A 155 17.16 17.14 -16.33
CA PRO A 155 16.94 16.37 -15.12
C PRO A 155 16.26 15.08 -15.58
N LEU A 156 16.94 13.95 -15.41
CA LEU A 156 16.26 12.66 -15.30
C LEU A 156 15.30 12.79 -14.11
N SER A 157 14.10 13.27 -14.40
CA SER A 157 12.96 13.06 -13.54
C SER A 157 12.74 11.56 -13.50
N VAL A 158 13.34 10.91 -12.51
CA VAL A 158 12.88 9.60 -12.07
C VAL A 158 11.49 9.85 -11.53
N SER A 159 10.50 9.76 -12.41
CA SER A 159 9.10 9.69 -12.05
C SER A 159 8.95 8.43 -11.22
N VAL A 160 9.10 8.56 -9.91
CA VAL A 160 8.69 7.54 -8.96
C VAL A 160 7.18 7.49 -9.11
N ASN A 161 6.73 6.54 -9.91
CA ASN A 161 5.33 6.25 -10.13
C ASN A 161 4.76 5.73 -8.81
N THR A 162 4.44 6.65 -7.89
CA THR A 162 3.75 6.41 -6.62
C THR A 162 2.29 6.13 -6.96
N ASN A 163 2.08 4.98 -7.60
CA ASN A 163 0.76 4.43 -7.84
C ASN A 163 0.07 4.30 -6.48
N ALA A 164 -0.95 5.12 -6.24
CA ALA A 164 -1.85 5.15 -5.09
C ALA A 164 -2.67 3.86 -4.89
N ASP A 165 -2.26 2.75 -5.49
CA ASP A 165 -2.79 1.40 -5.31
C ASP A 165 -2.25 0.72 -4.04
N THR A 166 -1.89 1.51 -3.03
CA THR A 166 -0.98 1.13 -1.96
C THR A 166 -1.63 0.30 -0.88
N SER A 167 -2.88 0.53 -0.48
CA SER A 167 -3.40 -0.07 0.76
C SER A 167 -3.73 -1.57 0.70
N LEU A 168 -4.34 -2.11 -0.38
CA LEU A 168 -4.54 -3.56 -0.49
C LEU A 168 -3.18 -4.25 -0.54
N ARG A 169 -2.31 -3.75 -1.42
CA ARG A 169 -0.95 -4.26 -1.57
C ARG A 169 -0.22 -4.18 -0.23
N GLN A 170 -0.25 -3.05 0.45
CA GLN A 170 0.43 -2.82 1.72
C GLN A 170 -0.15 -3.67 2.84
N ALA A 171 -1.47 -3.82 2.96
CA ALA A 171 -2.08 -4.69 3.96
C ALA A 171 -1.72 -6.16 3.71
N ALA A 172 -1.79 -6.61 2.46
CA ALA A 172 -1.40 -7.97 2.09
C ALA A 172 0.09 -8.22 2.31
N LEU A 173 0.96 -7.28 1.89
CA LEU A 173 2.40 -7.33 2.12
C LEU A 173 2.74 -7.29 3.62
N ALA A 174 2.08 -6.43 4.39
CA ALA A 174 2.26 -6.33 5.83
C ALA A 174 1.94 -7.66 6.51
N ARG A 175 0.82 -8.29 6.13
CA ARG A 175 0.42 -9.60 6.67
C ARG A 175 1.38 -10.71 6.30
N VAL A 176 1.77 -10.81 5.02
CA VAL A 176 2.81 -11.77 4.58
C VAL A 176 4.13 -11.51 5.29
N SER A 177 4.53 -10.25 5.45
CA SER A 177 5.77 -9.88 6.12
C SER A 177 5.73 -10.23 7.61
N ALA A 178 4.58 -10.10 8.27
CA ALA A 178 4.39 -10.51 9.65
C ALA A 178 4.52 -12.03 9.82
N LEU A 179 3.93 -12.82 8.90
CA LEU A 179 4.09 -14.28 8.89
C LEU A 179 5.56 -14.68 8.65
N LEU A 180 6.21 -14.05 7.67
CA LEU A 180 7.63 -14.29 7.41
C LEU A 180 8.54 -13.87 8.57
N ALA A 181 8.17 -12.82 9.31
CA ALA A 181 8.88 -12.40 10.51
C ALA A 181 8.66 -13.37 11.66
N ALA A 182 7.45 -13.91 11.83
CA ALA A 182 7.14 -14.93 12.84
C ALA A 182 7.95 -16.21 12.64
N HIS A 183 8.27 -16.57 11.40
CA HIS A 183 9.15 -17.70 11.08
C HIS A 183 10.64 -17.48 11.39
N ARG A 184 11.06 -16.23 11.54
CA ARG A 184 12.45 -15.91 11.84
C ARG A 184 12.61 -15.86 13.34
N GLU A 185 13.50 -16.69 13.86
CA GLU A 185 13.91 -16.55 15.24
C GLU A 185 14.49 -15.15 15.47
N PRO A 186 14.10 -14.45 16.54
CA PRO A 186 14.69 -13.17 16.87
C PRO A 186 16.18 -13.39 17.12
N LYS A 187 17.02 -12.63 16.42
CA LYS A 187 18.47 -12.69 16.63
C LYS A 187 18.76 -12.46 18.11
N PRO A 188 19.62 -13.27 18.75
CA PRO A 188 20.01 -13.02 20.13
C PRO A 188 20.53 -11.60 20.26
N THR A 189 20.11 -10.90 21.30
CA THR A 189 20.58 -9.54 21.56
C THR A 189 22.10 -9.59 21.71
N PRO A 190 22.86 -8.78 20.94
CA PRO A 190 24.30 -8.80 21.07
C PRO A 190 24.68 -8.42 22.52
N PRO A 191 25.69 -9.07 23.10
CA PRO A 191 26.11 -8.78 24.47
C PRO A 191 26.46 -7.29 24.57
N ARG A 192 25.93 -6.63 25.58
CA ARG A 192 26.17 -5.20 25.80
C ARG A 192 27.66 -5.02 26.07
N LYS A 193 28.36 -4.38 25.13
CA LYS A 193 29.79 -4.05 25.29
C LYS A 193 29.95 -3.23 26.57
N ALA A 194 30.78 -3.70 27.50
CA ALA A 194 31.16 -2.92 28.65
C ALA A 194 31.90 -1.66 28.16
N ARG A 195 31.45 -0.48 28.59
CA ARG A 195 32.07 0.80 28.24
C ARG A 195 32.38 1.57 29.51
N GLY A 196 33.52 2.25 29.55
CA GLY A 196 33.94 3.06 30.70
C GLY A 196 34.34 2.22 31.92
N LYS A 197 33.92 2.65 33.12
CA LYS A 197 34.35 2.07 34.41
C LYS A 197 34.10 0.55 34.53
N LYS A 198 33.01 0.04 33.92
CA LYS A 198 32.68 -1.39 33.86
C LYS A 198 33.63 -2.22 32.98
N ALA A 199 34.28 -1.62 31.98
CA ALA A 199 35.30 -2.32 31.19
C ALA A 199 36.63 -2.42 31.95
N LYS A 200 36.99 -1.38 32.73
CA LYS A 200 38.19 -1.38 33.58
C LYS A 200 38.11 -2.41 34.71
N ALA A 201 36.95 -2.57 35.33
CA ALA A 201 36.73 -3.55 36.40
C ALA A 201 36.76 -5.02 35.91
N ALA A 202 36.43 -5.27 34.64
CA ALA A 202 36.48 -6.61 34.03
C ALA A 202 37.88 -7.00 33.50
N ALA A 203 38.82 -6.05 33.46
CA ALA A 203 40.21 -6.26 33.05
C ALA A 203 41.18 -6.41 34.23
N SER A 204 40.71 -6.15 35.46
CA SER A 204 41.49 -6.21 36.71
C SER A 204 41.17 -7.46 37.55
N SER A 205 40.48 -8.43 36.97
CA SER A 205 40.12 -9.74 37.53
C SER A 205 40.69 -10.83 36.63
#